data_AF-A0A352X381-F1
#
_entry.id   AF-A0A352X381-F1
#
_cell.length_a   1.000
_cell.length_b   1.000
_cell.length_c   1.000
_cell.angle_alpha   90.00
_cell.angle_beta   90.00
_cell.angle_gamma   90.00
#
_symmetry.space_group_name_H-M   'P 1'
#
loop_
_entity.id
_entity.type
_entity.pdbx_description
1 polymer ?
#
loop_
_entity_poly.entity_id
_entity_poly.type
_entity_poly.pdbx_seq_one_letter_code
_entity_poly.pdbx_strand_id
1 'polypeptide(L)'
;MNTFTYDGTPENSQKAMELYAQGVRLLCHKCNAEVLVLNNWDSASKYNKRPGIYCPVNEKHICVWFITSERREEFWRRFYEFQKERENLQKE
;
A
#
# COMPACT_ATOMS: atom_id res chain seq x y z
N MET A 1 -12.58 -21.66 0.48
CA MET A 1 -11.41 -20.74 0.48
C MET A 1 -11.90 -19.39 0.98
N ASN A 2 -11.33 -18.87 2.07
CA ASN A 2 -11.72 -17.57 2.60
C ASN A 2 -11.10 -16.45 1.74
N THR A 3 -11.92 -15.48 1.35
CA THR A 3 -11.50 -14.31 0.58
C THR A 3 -11.94 -13.04 1.32
N PHE A 4 -11.18 -11.96 1.18
CA PHE A 4 -11.50 -10.66 1.75
C PHE A 4 -11.38 -9.60 0.66
N THR A 5 -12.45 -8.84 0.45
CA THR A 5 -12.47 -7.74 -0.51
C THR A 5 -11.86 -6.50 0.13
N TYR A 6 -10.70 -6.09 -0.36
CA TYR A 6 -9.98 -4.91 0.11
C TYR A 6 -10.33 -3.68 -0.74
N ASP A 7 -10.69 -2.60 -0.05
CA ASP A 7 -11.13 -1.33 -0.63
C ASP A 7 -9.96 -0.36 -0.89
N GLY A 8 -8.76 -0.67 -0.38
CA GLY A 8 -7.59 0.19 -0.51
C GLY A 8 -7.52 1.32 0.51
N THR A 9 -8.42 1.34 1.50
CA THR A 9 -8.40 2.36 2.55
C THR A 9 -7.29 2.05 3.58
N PRO A 10 -6.56 3.06 4.08
CA PRO A 10 -5.53 2.87 5.10
C PRO A 10 -6.07 2.21 6.37
N GLU A 11 -7.32 2.51 6.76
CA GLU A 11 -7.97 1.99 7.97
C GLU A 11 -8.16 0.48 7.90
N ASN A 12 -8.41 -0.06 6.70
CA ASN A 12 -8.57 -1.49 6.48
C ASN A 12 -7.24 -2.21 6.18
N SER A 13 -6.13 -1.48 6.00
CA SER A 13 -4.84 -2.07 5.60
C SER A 13 -4.27 -3.04 6.63
N GLN A 14 -4.40 -2.73 7.92
CA GLN A 14 -3.89 -3.57 9.00
C GLN A 14 -4.66 -4.89 9.09
N LYS A 15 -5.99 -4.83 9.06
CA LYS A 15 -6.87 -6.01 8.99
C LYS A 15 -6.59 -6.85 7.74
N ALA A 16 -6.41 -6.22 6.59
CA ALA A 16 -6.08 -6.91 5.35
C ALA A 16 -4.76 -7.71 5.49
N MET A 17 -3.75 -7.12 6.13
CA MET A 17 -2.47 -7.80 6.37
C MET A 17 -2.57 -8.95 7.38
N GLU A 18 -3.35 -8.79 8.45
CA GLU A 18 -3.61 -9.88 9.41
C GLU A 18 -4.31 -11.07 8.75
N LEU A 19 -5.32 -10.81 7.92
CA LEU A 19 -6.03 -11.84 7.16
C LEU A 19 -5.10 -12.51 6.13
N TYR A 20 -4.27 -11.72 5.43
CA TYR A 20 -3.28 -12.27 4.50
C TYR A 20 -2.26 -13.18 5.19
N ALA A 21 -1.78 -12.81 6.39
CA ALA A 21 -0.89 -13.64 7.19
C ALA A 21 -1.55 -14.96 7.63
N GLN A 22 -2.87 -15.01 7.73
CA GLN A 22 -3.66 -16.23 7.99
C GLN A 22 -3.97 -17.04 6.72
N GLY A 23 -3.46 -16.63 5.56
CA GLY A 23 -3.69 -17.30 4.27
C GLY A 23 -5.01 -16.92 3.59
N VAL A 24 -5.69 -15.87 4.03
CA VAL A 24 -6.88 -15.35 3.35
C VAL A 24 -6.46 -14.61 2.09
N ARG A 25 -7.12 -14.90 0.98
CA ARG A 25 -6.87 -14.20 -0.29
C ARG A 25 -7.49 -12.82 -0.25
N LEU A 26 -6.69 -11.81 -0.56
CA LEU A 26 -7.15 -10.43 -0.65
C LEU A 26 -7.56 -10.12 -2.10
N LEU A 27 -8.78 -9.62 -2.31
CA LEU A 27 -9.31 -9.27 -3.62
C LEU A 27 -9.50 -7.77 -3.74
N CYS A 28 -9.23 -7.23 -4.93
CA CYS A 28 -9.50 -5.83 -5.22
C CYS A 28 -11.00 -5.57 -5.31
N HIS A 29 -11.54 -4.61 -4.56
CA HIS A 29 -12.98 -4.30 -4.60
C HIS A 29 -13.54 -3.87 -5.96
N LYS A 30 -12.69 -3.34 -6.86
CA LYS A 30 -13.13 -2.89 -8.20
C LYS A 30 -13.07 -4.00 -9.25
N CYS A 31 -12.03 -4.84 -9.20
CA CYS A 31 -11.77 -5.84 -10.24
C CYS A 31 -12.11 -7.27 -9.81
N ASN A 32 -12.28 -7.52 -8.51
CA ASN A 32 -12.27 -8.85 -7.88
C ASN A 32 -11.02 -9.69 -8.19
N ALA A 33 -9.96 -9.05 -8.71
CA ALA A 33 -8.67 -9.67 -8.93
C ALA A 33 -7.90 -9.77 -7.62
N GLU A 34 -7.17 -10.87 -7.42
CA GLU A 34 -6.30 -11.04 -6.26
C GLU A 34 -5.22 -9.96 -6.23
N VAL A 35 -5.10 -9.26 -5.11
CA VAL A 35 -4.12 -8.17 -4.97
C VAL A 35 -2.73 -8.73 -4.77
N LEU A 36 -1.75 -7.97 -5.25
CA LEU A 36 -0.34 -8.24 -5.03
C LEU A 36 0.06 -7.64 -3.68
N VAL A 37 0.34 -8.51 -2.70
CA VAL A 37 0.83 -8.11 -1.38
C VAL A 37 2.36 -8.23 -1.36
N LEU A 38 3.03 -7.09 -1.24
CA LEU A 38 4.49 -6.98 -1.19
C LEU A 38 4.86 -6.52 0.22
N ASN A 39 5.00 -7.45 1.15
CA ASN A 39 5.13 -7.14 2.58
C ASN A 39 6.55 -6.68 3.00
N ASN A 40 7.54 -6.79 2.12
CA ASN A 40 8.93 -6.39 2.37
C ASN A 40 9.64 -5.95 1.08
N TRP A 41 10.86 -5.43 1.19
CA TRP A 41 11.62 -4.94 0.05
C TRP A 41 12.05 -6.05 -0.92
N ASP A 42 12.30 -7.26 -0.43
CA ASP A 42 12.69 -8.40 -1.26
C ASP A 42 11.55 -8.86 -2.19
N SER A 43 10.33 -8.90 -1.66
CA SER A 43 9.13 -9.18 -2.47
C SER A 43 8.84 -8.02 -3.41
N ALA A 44 8.98 -6.77 -2.96
CA ALA A 44 8.66 -5.60 -3.74
C ALA A 44 9.63 -5.33 -4.89
N SER A 45 10.93 -5.59 -4.69
CA SER A 45 12.00 -5.36 -5.66
C SER A 45 11.83 -6.21 -6.92
N LYS A 46 11.29 -7.42 -6.80
CA LYS A 46 10.94 -8.31 -7.93
C LYS A 46 9.96 -7.68 -8.91
N TYR A 47 9.17 -6.72 -8.45
CA TYR A 47 8.18 -5.98 -9.24
C TYR A 47 8.60 -4.52 -9.48
N ASN A 48 9.81 -4.14 -9.10
CA ASN A 48 10.28 -2.75 -9.09
C ASN A 48 9.31 -1.79 -8.35
N LYS A 49 8.77 -2.26 -7.22
CA LYS A 49 7.77 -1.56 -6.39
C LYS A 49 8.28 -1.30 -4.98
N ARG A 50 7.54 -0.49 -4.22
CA ARG A 50 7.69 -0.36 -2.77
C ARG A 50 6.89 -1.43 -2.04
N PRO A 51 7.22 -1.78 -0.79
CA PRO A 51 6.35 -2.62 0.03
C PRO A 51 4.95 -2.01 0.11
N GLY A 52 3.92 -2.83 -0.06
CA GLY A 52 2.55 -2.37 -0.14
C GLY A 52 1.57 -3.39 -0.70
N ILE A 53 0.32 -2.97 -0.85
CA ILE A 53 -0.76 -3.72 -1.50
C ILE A 53 -1.10 -3.02 -2.81
N TYR A 54 -1.12 -3.79 -3.89
CA TYR A 54 -1.37 -3.30 -5.24
C TYR A 54 -2.47 -4.10 -5.94
N CYS A 55 -3.34 -3.42 -6.67
CA CYS A 55 -4.17 -4.10 -7.66
C CYS A 55 -3.31 -4.46 -8.90
N PRO A 56 -3.30 -5.72 -9.37
CA PRO A 56 -2.50 -6.10 -10.54
C PRO A 56 -3.08 -5.61 -11.86
N VAL A 57 -4.36 -5.23 -11.89
CA VAL A 57 -5.06 -4.78 -13.11
C VAL A 57 -4.93 -3.26 -13.31
N ASN A 58 -5.06 -2.49 -12.23
CA ASN A 58 -4.98 -1.03 -12.29
C ASN A 58 -4.53 -0.46 -10.93
N GLU A 59 -3.34 0.14 -10.91
CA GLU A 59 -2.74 0.70 -9.70
C GLU A 59 -3.58 1.82 -9.04
N LYS A 60 -4.46 2.49 -9.80
CA LYS A 60 -5.38 3.50 -9.26
C LYS A 60 -6.52 2.90 -8.43
N HIS A 61 -6.72 1.58 -8.48
CA HIS A 61 -7.76 0.93 -7.68
C HIS A 61 -7.32 0.73 -6.24
N ILE A 62 -6.10 0.25 -6.06
CA ILE A 62 -5.49 -0.04 -4.76
C ILE A 62 -3.99 0.19 -4.90
N CYS A 63 -3.48 1.12 -4.11
CA CYS A 63 -2.06 1.36 -3.93
C CYS A 63 -1.84 1.88 -2.52
N VAL A 64 -1.49 0.97 -1.60
CA VAL A 64 -1.17 1.32 -0.21
C VAL A 64 0.26 0.93 0.06
N TRP A 65 1.10 1.91 0.37
CA TRP A 65 2.50 1.67 0.68
C TRP A 65 2.70 1.40 2.17
N PHE A 66 3.48 0.39 2.48
CA PHE A 66 3.90 0.10 3.84
C PHE A 66 5.16 0.89 4.17
N ILE A 67 5.16 1.47 5.37
CA ILE A 67 6.36 2.04 5.96
C ILE A 67 7.03 0.92 6.73
N THR A 68 8.09 0.34 6.16
CA THR A 68 8.93 -0.61 6.91
C THR A 68 9.71 0.16 7.99
N SER A 69 9.92 -0.46 9.15
CA SER A 69 10.63 0.15 10.29
C SER A 69 12.00 0.73 9.89
N GLU A 70 12.72 0.04 9.01
CA GLU A 70 14.04 0.42 8.50
C GLU A 70 14.07 1.73 7.71
N ARG A 71 12.93 2.18 7.15
CA ARG A 71 12.85 3.41 6.35
C ARG A 71 11.81 4.39 6.84
N ARG A 72 11.35 4.21 8.09
CA ARG A 72 10.37 5.09 8.72
C ARG A 72 10.85 6.54 8.74
N GLU A 73 12.09 6.78 9.12
CA GLU A 73 12.66 8.14 9.20
C GLU A 73 12.78 8.80 7.81
N GLU A 74 13.28 8.07 6.80
CA GLU A 74 13.39 8.57 5.43
C GLU A 74 12.01 8.96 4.88
N PHE A 75 10.99 8.11 5.12
CA PHE A 75 9.63 8.37 4.68
C PHE A 75 9.04 9.64 5.32
N TRP A 76 9.12 9.77 6.65
CA TRP A 76 8.56 10.93 7.34
C TRP A 76 9.25 12.21 6.93
N ARG A 77 10.58 12.20 6.75
CA ARG A 77 11.31 13.36 6.22
C ARG A 77 10.75 13.82 4.87
N ARG A 78 10.62 12.91 3.90
CA ARG A 78 10.07 13.24 2.58
C ARG A 78 8.61 13.67 2.63
N PHE A 79 7.81 13.08 3.51
CA PHE A 79 6.41 13.48 3.70
C PHE A 79 6.31 14.93 4.21
N TYR A 80 7.13 15.32 5.17
CA TYR A 80 7.15 16.70 5.67
C TYR A 80 7.66 17.70 4.62
N GLU A 81 8.66 17.33 3.82
CA GLU A 81 9.12 18.15 2.69
C GLU A 81 7.98 18.38 1.68
N PHE A 82 7.27 17.33 1.29
CA PHE A 82 6.12 17.42 0.37
C PHE A 82 4.97 18.29 0.92
N GLN A 83 4.66 18.18 2.22
CA GLN A 83 3.64 19.03 2.84
C GLN A 83 4.03 20.51 2.79
N LYS A 84 5.30 20.84 3.09
CA LYS A 84 5.80 22.21 2.98
C LYS A 84 5.71 22.76 1.55
N GLU A 85 6.07 21.95 0.55
CA GLU A 85 5.94 22.35 -0.86
C GLU A 85 4.48 22.62 -1.23
N ARG A 86 3.53 21.80 -0.77
CA ARG A 86 2.10 22.01 -1.00
C ARG A 86 1.56 23.27 -0.32
N GLU A 87 1.99 23.57 0.90
CA GLU A 87 1.60 24.80 1.60
C GLU A 87 2.13 26.05 0.89
N ASN A 88 3.32 25.98 0.29
CA ASN A 88 3.89 27.07 -0.48
C ASN A 88 3.14 27.30 -1.80
N LEU A 89 2.77 26.23 -2.51
CA LEU A 89 1.99 26.30 -3.75
C LEU A 89 0.54 26.79 -3.55
N GLN A 90 0.01 26.75 -2.33
CA GLN A 90 -1.33 27.27 -2.00
C GLN A 90 -1.31 28.75 -1.56
N LYS A 91 -0.12 29.34 -1.40
CA LYS A 91 0.07 30.74 -0.99
C LYS A 91 0.45 31.66 -2.15
N GLU A 92 0.69 31.12 -3.34
CA GLU A 92 0.87 31.84 -4.62
C GLU A 92 -0.45 31.87 -5.40
#